data_AF-A0A7S1NR02-F1
#
_entry.id   AF-A0A7S1NR02-F1
#
_cell.length_a   1.000
_cell.length_b   1.000
_cell.length_c   1.000
_cell.angle_alpha   90.00
_cell.angle_beta   90.00
_cell.angle_gamma   90.00
#
_symmetry.space_group_name_H-M   'P 1'
#
loop_
_entity.id
_entity.type
_entity.pdbx_description
1 polymer ?
#
loop_
_entity_poly.entity_id
_entity_poly.type
_entity_poly.pdbx_seq_one_letter_code
_entity_poly.pdbx_strand_id
1 'polypeptide(L)'
;SSLTMASVLLGTVAGTSMGVALHKAGLHSPDAIRGQLHFEDWRMMKTFLTAAGVGTLIFTGGHLFVQLPINPSPLHPAANIVGGALLGSGLYCAGACPGTVFVQVGAGVEDSMWPLAGALLGNLLFTLARPTLAAITHCGLPGASPTLATFFALPHAVVAMPFGMGLIGLASYLESCFPDPVHGTSIRAVRWHRMASGALIGSLQLPTAAATGGGLGVSVAYTAILVGAALTVGGVGLVTHLSTLLNLPPARMLHWGLGMGAGLMLGGFVSEELMEEPAEDTRDAHEPCAASAYEPSEHPFLSERTPSHPRRAVPLGPRPSPRTAKKAPLDPRHPNAPQAEAERTATEEAKDRSCRLLGGASMMFGARLAGGCTSGHGLTGVAMLSASSLLTTCAIFAGGAVTAVTSSACLKSPRGKPMQPKRRQKWFPDMTSSSGMDDIFDGHDTVHLVPPTPPRGSPGSPRDVPRSPRGVSRSPRDVPRCAANSPGTPRDL
;
A
#
# COMPACT_ATOMS: atom_id res chain seq x y z
N SER A 1 -26.87 -19.54 -8.44
CA SER A 1 -25.76 -20.38 -7.95
C SER A 1 -24.56 -20.32 -8.88
N SER A 2 -24.59 -20.90 -10.09
CA SER A 2 -23.40 -20.98 -10.95
C SER A 2 -22.85 -19.62 -11.39
N LEU A 3 -23.73 -18.72 -11.86
CA LEU A 3 -23.32 -17.37 -12.31
C LEU A 3 -22.79 -16.49 -11.17
N THR A 4 -23.29 -16.68 -9.94
CA THR A 4 -22.84 -15.94 -8.76
C THR A 4 -21.45 -16.42 -8.32
N MET A 5 -21.20 -17.74 -8.26
CA MET A 5 -19.88 -18.30 -7.96
C MET A 5 -18.83 -17.85 -8.99
N ALA A 6 -19.16 -17.88 -10.29
CA ALA A 6 -18.27 -17.39 -11.34
C ALA A 6 -17.89 -15.91 -11.15
N SER A 7 -18.83 -15.05 -10.77
CA SER A 7 -18.54 -13.63 -10.52
C SER A 7 -17.64 -13.39 -9.30
N VAL A 8 -17.76 -14.20 -8.24
CA VAL A 8 -16.84 -14.15 -7.09
C VAL A 8 -15.44 -14.62 -7.51
N LEU A 9 -15.34 -15.77 -8.18
CA LEU A 9 -14.05 -16.35 -8.59
C LEU A 9 -13.27 -15.43 -9.54
N LEU A 10 -13.92 -14.88 -10.57
CA LEU A 10 -13.29 -13.93 -11.48
C LEU A 10 -12.90 -12.63 -10.76
N GLY A 11 -13.74 -12.15 -9.83
CA GLY A 11 -13.42 -11.02 -8.97
C GLY A 11 -12.19 -11.28 -8.10
N THR A 12 -12.07 -12.48 -7.49
CA THR A 12 -10.92 -12.87 -6.69
C THR A 12 -9.64 -12.95 -7.53
N VAL A 13 -9.68 -13.54 -8.73
CA VAL A 13 -8.50 -13.61 -9.62
C VAL A 13 -8.05 -12.21 -10.07
N ALA A 14 -8.99 -11.34 -10.45
CA ALA A 14 -8.69 -9.95 -10.79
C ALA A 14 -8.18 -9.16 -9.57
N GLY A 15 -8.73 -9.42 -8.38
CA GLY A 15 -8.30 -8.83 -7.12
C GLY A 15 -6.90 -9.25 -6.72
N THR A 16 -6.56 -10.54 -6.81
CA THR A 16 -5.23 -11.07 -6.46
C THR A 16 -4.15 -10.55 -7.38
N SER A 17 -4.39 -10.56 -8.70
CA SER A 17 -3.44 -10.00 -9.68
C SER A 17 -3.25 -8.49 -9.50
N MET A 18 -4.33 -7.73 -9.28
CA MET A 18 -4.27 -6.31 -8.89
C MET A 18 -3.50 -6.11 -7.58
N GLY A 19 -3.74 -6.95 -6.57
CA GLY A 19 -3.15 -6.87 -5.24
C GLY A 19 -1.64 -7.08 -5.26
N VAL A 20 -1.17 -8.10 -5.99
CA VAL A 20 0.26 -8.34 -6.23
C VAL A 20 0.88 -7.15 -6.97
N ALA A 21 0.25 -6.65 -8.04
CA ALA A 21 0.76 -5.52 -8.81
C ALA A 21 0.91 -4.24 -7.96
N LEU A 22 -0.10 -3.93 -7.13
CA LEU A 22 -0.08 -2.82 -6.17
C LEU A 22 1.00 -3.01 -5.10
N HIS A 23 1.09 -4.22 -4.52
CA HIS A 23 2.07 -4.50 -3.49
C HIS A 23 3.50 -4.37 -4.02
N LYS A 24 3.83 -5.02 -5.15
CA LYS A 24 5.16 -4.98 -5.78
C LYS A 24 5.56 -3.59 -6.31
N ALA A 25 4.58 -2.71 -6.58
CA ALA A 25 4.81 -1.29 -6.85
C ALA A 25 5.09 -0.45 -5.58
N GLY A 26 5.07 -1.04 -4.39
CA GLY A 26 5.22 -0.34 -3.10
C GLY A 26 4.02 0.52 -2.70
N LEU A 27 2.88 0.39 -3.39
CA LEU A 27 1.66 1.17 -3.17
C LEU A 27 0.90 0.77 -1.89
N HIS A 28 1.33 -0.30 -1.23
CA HIS A 28 0.86 -0.63 0.11
C HIS A 28 1.40 0.36 1.16
N SER A 29 2.57 0.99 0.96
CA SER A 29 3.20 1.82 1.99
C SER A 29 2.44 3.15 2.22
N PRO A 30 2.06 3.49 3.46
CA PRO A 30 1.32 4.73 3.75
C PRO A 30 2.09 6.00 3.38
N ASP A 31 3.42 5.98 3.52
CA ASP A 31 4.27 7.11 3.19
C ASP A 31 4.30 7.39 1.68
N ALA A 32 4.27 6.37 0.80
CA ALA A 32 4.19 6.61 -0.65
C ALA A 32 2.87 7.29 -1.07
N ILE A 33 1.78 7.03 -0.36
CA ILE A 33 0.47 7.64 -0.64
C ILE A 33 0.44 9.10 -0.17
N ARG A 34 1.07 9.40 0.98
CA ARG A 34 1.19 10.78 1.50
C ARG A 34 2.22 11.60 0.72
N GLY A 35 3.36 11.00 0.38
CA GLY A 35 4.42 11.61 -0.42
C GLY A 35 3.96 11.97 -1.84
N GLN A 36 3.03 11.19 -2.43
CA GLN A 36 2.40 11.60 -3.70
C GLN A 36 1.62 12.91 -3.56
N LEU A 37 0.91 13.13 -2.44
CA LEU A 37 0.12 14.33 -2.19
C LEU A 37 0.97 15.55 -1.77
N HIS A 38 2.21 15.31 -1.31
CA HIS A 38 3.26 16.33 -1.17
C HIS A 38 4.08 16.56 -2.45
N PHE A 39 3.84 15.78 -3.51
CA PHE A 39 4.66 15.74 -4.74
C PHE A 39 6.15 15.39 -4.51
N GLU A 40 6.47 14.76 -3.38
CA GLU A 40 7.80 14.22 -3.06
C GLU A 40 8.00 12.83 -3.72
N ASP A 41 6.93 12.03 -3.82
CA ASP A 41 6.97 10.65 -4.31
C ASP A 41 6.25 10.43 -5.64
N TRP A 42 7.03 10.35 -6.73
CA TRP A 42 6.52 10.05 -8.08
C TRP A 42 6.14 8.58 -8.29
N ARG A 43 6.50 7.70 -7.34
CA ARG A 43 6.31 6.23 -7.36
C ARG A 43 4.86 5.83 -7.71
N MET A 44 3.89 6.52 -7.08
CA MET A 44 2.47 6.26 -7.29
C MET A 44 1.97 6.82 -8.62
N MET A 45 2.34 8.06 -8.93
CA MET A 45 1.97 8.74 -10.18
C MET A 45 2.38 7.93 -11.43
N LYS A 46 3.62 7.44 -11.50
CA LYS A 46 4.13 6.61 -12.62
C LYS A 46 3.26 5.38 -12.88
N THR A 47 2.89 4.65 -11.81
CA THR A 47 2.09 3.42 -11.88
C THR A 47 0.66 3.72 -12.33
N PHE A 48 0.05 4.80 -11.82
CA PHE A 48 -1.31 5.19 -12.21
C PHE A 48 -1.38 5.75 -13.64
N LEU A 49 -0.42 6.57 -14.07
CA LEU A 49 -0.36 7.09 -15.45
C LEU A 49 -0.20 5.97 -16.48
N THR A 50 0.67 5.00 -16.23
CA THR A 50 0.81 3.83 -17.12
C THR A 50 -0.43 2.94 -17.10
N ALA A 51 -1.04 2.69 -15.94
CA ALA A 51 -2.26 1.91 -15.85
C ALA A 51 -3.48 2.57 -16.53
N ALA A 52 -3.62 3.88 -16.39
CA ALA A 52 -4.63 4.66 -17.09
C ALA A 52 -4.38 4.67 -18.60
N GLY A 53 -3.14 4.95 -19.04
CA GLY A 53 -2.78 4.98 -20.46
C GLY A 53 -2.94 3.62 -21.16
N VAL A 54 -2.44 2.53 -20.57
CA VAL A 54 -2.65 1.17 -21.09
C VAL A 54 -4.14 0.80 -21.06
N GLY A 55 -4.86 1.21 -20.01
CA GLY A 55 -6.32 1.09 -19.93
C GLY A 55 -7.05 1.76 -21.09
N THR A 56 -6.66 3.00 -21.44
CA THR A 56 -7.23 3.76 -22.57
C THR A 56 -7.06 3.02 -23.89
N LEU A 57 -5.85 2.51 -24.16
CA LEU A 57 -5.55 1.75 -25.39
C LEU A 57 -6.37 0.46 -25.45
N ILE A 58 -6.50 -0.24 -24.33
CA ILE A 58 -7.23 -1.50 -24.22
C ILE A 58 -8.75 -1.31 -24.33
N PHE A 59 -9.33 -0.30 -23.70
CA PHE A 59 -10.75 0.04 -23.89
C PHE A 59 -11.04 0.49 -25.33
N THR A 60 -10.16 1.30 -25.92
CA THR A 60 -10.31 1.76 -27.30
C THR A 60 -10.24 0.59 -28.29
N GLY A 61 -9.22 -0.27 -28.18
CA GLY A 61 -9.11 -1.48 -28.99
C GLY A 61 -10.28 -2.44 -28.77
N GLY A 62 -10.67 -2.68 -27.51
CA GLY A 62 -11.81 -3.52 -27.16
C GLY A 62 -13.14 -3.01 -27.72
N HIS A 63 -13.34 -1.69 -27.78
CA HIS A 63 -14.51 -1.09 -28.41
C HIS A 63 -14.49 -1.26 -29.94
N LEU A 64 -13.33 -1.04 -30.58
CA LEU A 64 -13.15 -1.18 -32.03
C LEU A 64 -13.30 -2.62 -32.53
N PHE A 65 -12.76 -3.61 -31.80
CA PHE A 65 -12.70 -5.01 -32.25
C PHE A 65 -13.77 -5.93 -31.63
N VAL A 66 -14.26 -5.62 -30.43
CA VAL A 66 -15.15 -6.51 -29.64
C VAL A 66 -16.45 -5.80 -29.22
N GLN A 67 -16.68 -4.56 -29.66
CA GLN A 67 -17.89 -3.77 -29.39
C GLN A 67 -18.20 -3.64 -27.88
N LEU A 68 -17.16 -3.60 -27.04
CA LEU A 68 -17.31 -3.45 -25.60
C LEU A 68 -18.06 -2.15 -25.24
N PRO A 69 -19.04 -2.20 -24.32
CA PRO A 69 -19.84 -1.02 -23.95
C PRO A 69 -19.01 -0.04 -23.13
N ILE A 70 -18.81 1.17 -23.66
CA ILE A 70 -18.19 2.29 -22.94
C ILE A 70 -19.32 2.99 -22.16
N ASN A 71 -19.34 2.78 -20.84
CA ASN A 71 -20.33 3.36 -19.92
C ASN A 71 -19.65 4.43 -19.03
N PRO A 72 -19.46 5.67 -19.52
CA PRO A 72 -18.82 6.73 -18.75
C PRO A 72 -19.71 7.19 -17.58
N SER A 73 -19.10 7.51 -16.45
CA SER A 73 -19.82 7.96 -15.25
C SER A 73 -20.56 9.29 -15.51
N PRO A 74 -21.79 9.46 -15.00
CA PRO A 74 -22.56 10.70 -15.19
C PRO A 74 -21.88 11.90 -14.53
N LEU A 75 -22.12 13.10 -15.06
CA LEU A 75 -21.49 14.34 -14.61
C LEU A 75 -22.38 15.09 -13.61
N HIS A 76 -22.02 15.04 -12.33
CA HIS A 76 -22.67 15.75 -11.23
C HIS A 76 -21.67 16.71 -10.57
N PRO A 77 -21.34 17.86 -11.19
CA PRO A 77 -20.14 18.64 -10.89
C PRO A 77 -19.98 18.98 -9.40
N ALA A 78 -21.07 19.32 -8.70
CA ALA A 78 -21.03 19.57 -7.25
C ALA A 78 -20.59 18.32 -6.45
N ALA A 79 -21.20 17.16 -6.74
CA ALA A 79 -20.89 15.90 -6.08
C ALA A 79 -19.49 15.35 -6.47
N ASN A 80 -19.09 15.49 -7.73
CA ASN A 80 -17.75 15.15 -8.23
C ASN A 80 -16.65 15.99 -7.56
N ILE A 81 -16.83 17.31 -7.43
CA ILE A 81 -15.85 18.22 -6.81
C ILE A 81 -15.80 18.01 -5.29
N VAL A 82 -16.94 18.07 -4.59
CA VAL A 82 -16.97 17.94 -3.13
C VAL A 82 -16.59 16.52 -2.69
N GLY A 83 -17.15 15.50 -3.35
CA GLY A 83 -16.82 14.09 -3.08
C GLY A 83 -15.37 13.77 -3.45
N GLY A 84 -14.84 14.31 -4.54
CA GLY A 84 -13.44 14.17 -4.94
C GLY A 84 -12.49 14.82 -3.93
N ALA A 85 -12.76 16.05 -3.49
CA ALA A 85 -11.96 16.74 -2.49
C ALA A 85 -11.95 15.99 -1.14
N LEU A 86 -13.12 15.55 -0.65
CA LEU A 86 -13.22 14.73 0.56
C LEU A 86 -12.47 13.39 0.41
N LEU A 87 -12.59 12.74 -0.75
CA LEU A 87 -11.84 11.52 -1.07
C LEU A 87 -10.31 11.76 -1.00
N GLY A 88 -9.82 12.86 -1.59
CA GLY A 88 -8.42 13.27 -1.53
C GLY A 88 -7.92 13.55 -0.11
N SER A 89 -8.69 14.32 0.67
CA SER A 89 -8.40 14.60 2.08
C SER A 89 -8.35 13.32 2.91
N GLY A 90 -9.31 12.41 2.70
CA GLY A 90 -9.35 11.11 3.35
C GLY A 90 -8.15 10.23 3.01
N LEU A 91 -7.70 10.22 1.75
CA LEU A 91 -6.50 9.51 1.30
C LEU A 91 -5.25 9.89 2.11
N TYR A 92 -5.06 11.19 2.33
CA TYR A 92 -3.91 11.71 3.09
C TYR A 92 -3.94 11.24 4.55
N CYS A 93 -5.08 11.47 5.23
CA CYS A 93 -5.25 11.12 6.64
C CYS A 93 -5.15 9.59 6.86
N ALA A 94 -5.83 8.80 6.02
CA ALA A 94 -5.78 7.35 6.06
C ALA A 94 -4.37 6.79 5.79
N GLY A 95 -3.58 7.45 4.92
CA GLY A 95 -2.37 6.86 4.35
C GLY A 95 -2.71 5.64 3.46
N ALA A 96 -3.89 5.65 2.84
CA ALA A 96 -4.44 4.53 2.09
C ALA A 96 -5.47 5.04 1.07
N CYS A 97 -5.71 4.28 0.00
CA CYS A 97 -6.84 4.49 -0.90
C CYS A 97 -7.78 3.27 -0.87
N PRO A 98 -9.03 3.35 -1.37
CA PRO A 98 -9.99 2.26 -1.23
C PRO A 98 -9.55 0.92 -1.83
N GLY A 99 -8.61 0.92 -2.78
CA GLY A 99 -7.95 -0.29 -3.27
C GLY A 99 -6.80 -0.78 -2.39
N THR A 100 -5.91 0.11 -1.97
CA THR A 100 -4.70 -0.27 -1.22
C THR A 100 -4.98 -0.60 0.24
N VAL A 101 -6.09 -0.17 0.84
CA VAL A 101 -6.52 -0.63 2.19
C VAL A 101 -6.57 -2.16 2.27
N PHE A 102 -7.20 -2.83 1.30
CA PHE A 102 -7.26 -4.29 1.29
C PHE A 102 -5.87 -4.92 1.16
N VAL A 103 -5.01 -4.36 0.31
CA VAL A 103 -3.62 -4.81 0.12
C VAL A 103 -2.77 -4.58 1.39
N GLN A 104 -2.99 -3.47 2.11
CA GLN A 104 -2.33 -3.15 3.38
C GLN A 104 -2.70 -4.14 4.50
N VAL A 105 -3.98 -4.50 4.62
CA VAL A 105 -4.40 -5.53 5.59
C VAL A 105 -3.86 -6.90 5.19
N GLY A 106 -3.87 -7.24 3.89
CA GLY A 106 -3.28 -8.48 3.37
C GLY A 106 -1.77 -8.60 3.64
N ALA A 107 -1.03 -7.51 3.47
CA ALA A 107 0.40 -7.41 3.76
C ALA A 107 0.74 -7.19 5.24
N GLY A 108 -0.26 -7.15 6.15
CA GLY A 108 -0.02 -6.98 7.59
C GLY A 108 0.55 -5.62 8.00
N VAL A 109 0.34 -4.55 7.22
CA VAL A 109 0.83 -3.20 7.53
C VAL A 109 0.24 -2.70 8.86
N GLU A 110 1.09 -2.17 9.75
CA GLU A 110 0.68 -1.70 11.09
C GLU A 110 -0.46 -0.67 11.01
N ASP A 111 -1.46 -0.82 11.89
CA ASP A 111 -2.66 0.02 11.98
C ASP A 111 -3.54 0.09 10.71
N SER A 112 -3.34 -0.79 9.71
CA SER A 112 -4.15 -0.86 8.47
C SER A 112 -5.65 -1.19 8.68
N MET A 113 -6.02 -1.72 9.84
CA MET A 113 -7.43 -1.98 10.18
C MET A 113 -8.22 -0.70 10.45
N TRP A 114 -7.60 0.36 10.97
CA TRP A 114 -8.29 1.63 11.26
C TRP A 114 -8.85 2.31 10.00
N PRO A 115 -8.09 2.48 8.90
CA PRO A 115 -8.66 3.02 7.67
C PRO A 115 -9.67 2.07 7.00
N LEU A 116 -9.56 0.73 7.20
CA LEU A 116 -10.59 -0.22 6.75
C LEU A 116 -11.91 -0.06 7.51
N ALA A 117 -11.87 -0.04 8.84
CA ALA A 117 -13.04 0.19 9.69
C ALA A 117 -13.66 1.58 9.39
N GLY A 118 -12.80 2.59 9.20
CA GLY A 118 -13.19 3.92 8.78
C GLY A 118 -13.92 3.90 7.44
N ALA A 119 -13.35 3.24 6.42
CA ALA A 119 -13.97 3.15 5.11
C ALA A 119 -15.32 2.42 5.13
N LEU A 120 -15.46 1.35 5.91
CA LEU A 120 -16.75 0.69 6.12
C LEU A 120 -17.77 1.63 6.79
N LEU A 121 -17.36 2.38 7.82
CA LEU A 121 -18.21 3.38 8.48
C LEU A 121 -18.62 4.52 7.54
N GLY A 122 -17.70 5.08 6.75
CA GLY A 122 -17.98 6.13 5.77
C GLY A 122 -18.91 5.66 4.65
N ASN A 123 -18.77 4.41 4.21
CA ASN A 123 -19.67 3.78 3.24
C ASN A 123 -21.08 3.61 3.83
N LEU A 124 -21.19 3.21 5.10
CA LEU A 124 -22.45 3.08 5.82
C LEU A 124 -23.13 4.45 6.00
N LEU A 125 -22.39 5.45 6.49
CA LEU A 125 -22.87 6.83 6.65
C LEU A 125 -23.41 7.40 5.34
N PHE A 126 -22.67 7.26 4.23
CA PHE A 126 -23.17 7.70 2.94
C PHE A 126 -24.45 6.94 2.55
N THR A 127 -24.46 5.62 2.73
CA THR A 127 -25.60 4.76 2.35
C THR A 127 -26.87 5.16 3.11
N LEU A 128 -26.77 5.56 4.38
CA LEU A 128 -27.87 6.12 5.18
C LEU A 128 -28.21 7.57 4.82
N ALA A 129 -27.23 8.38 4.40
CA ALA A 129 -27.41 9.78 4.01
C ALA A 129 -27.87 9.98 2.55
N ARG A 130 -27.95 8.91 1.73
CA ARG A 130 -28.46 8.97 0.34
C ARG A 130 -29.72 9.82 0.14
N PRO A 131 -30.82 9.65 0.91
CA PRO A 131 -32.05 10.43 0.69
C PRO A 131 -31.89 11.92 0.96
N THR A 132 -31.01 12.34 1.87
CA THR A 132 -30.77 13.77 2.17
C THR A 132 -29.74 14.40 1.23
N LEU A 133 -28.79 13.60 0.73
CA LEU A 133 -27.77 14.04 -0.24
C LEU A 133 -28.29 14.13 -1.69
N ALA A 134 -29.52 13.65 -1.94
CA ALA A 134 -30.18 13.66 -3.25
C ALA A 134 -30.06 15.01 -3.97
N ALA A 135 -30.25 16.13 -3.27
CA ALA A 135 -30.12 17.47 -3.83
C ALA A 135 -28.73 17.71 -4.47
N ILE A 136 -27.64 17.35 -3.77
CA ILE A 136 -26.27 17.54 -4.25
C ILE A 136 -25.94 16.57 -5.39
N THR A 137 -26.42 15.32 -5.30
CA THR A 137 -26.21 14.31 -6.35
C THR A 137 -27.04 14.53 -7.61
N HIS A 138 -28.11 15.32 -7.55
CA HIS A 138 -28.92 15.67 -8.72
C HIS A 138 -28.58 17.04 -9.33
N CYS A 139 -27.70 17.84 -8.70
CA CYS A 139 -27.13 19.04 -9.32
C CYS A 139 -26.19 18.71 -10.49
N GLY A 140 -26.74 18.69 -11.71
CA GLY A 140 -26.01 18.50 -12.97
C GLY A 140 -26.97 18.40 -14.17
N LEU A 141 -26.43 18.23 -15.39
CA LEU A 141 -27.27 17.92 -16.55
C LEU A 141 -27.75 16.46 -16.43
N PRO A 142 -29.07 16.19 -16.36
CA PRO A 142 -29.57 14.82 -16.21
C PRO A 142 -29.21 13.97 -17.44
N GLY A 143 -28.56 12.83 -17.20
CA GLY A 143 -28.17 11.87 -18.25
C GLY A 143 -26.96 12.25 -19.09
N ALA A 144 -26.36 13.43 -18.90
CA ALA A 144 -25.15 13.81 -19.63
C ALA A 144 -23.91 13.13 -19.03
N SER A 145 -23.29 12.23 -19.81
CA SER A 145 -22.01 11.59 -19.51
C SER A 145 -20.93 12.00 -20.54
N PRO A 146 -20.65 13.31 -20.69
CA PRO A 146 -19.78 13.79 -21.75
C PRO A 146 -18.36 13.21 -21.59
N THR A 147 -17.81 12.74 -22.71
CA THR A 147 -16.42 12.34 -22.83
C THR A 147 -15.62 13.45 -23.49
N LEU A 148 -14.30 13.46 -23.32
CA LEU A 148 -13.43 14.43 -23.98
C LEU A 148 -13.59 14.39 -25.51
N ALA A 149 -13.88 13.22 -26.08
CA ALA A 149 -14.21 13.06 -27.50
C ALA A 149 -15.46 13.85 -27.92
N THR A 150 -16.52 13.87 -27.09
CA THR A 150 -17.73 14.67 -27.36
C THR A 150 -17.49 16.18 -27.26
N PHE A 151 -16.53 16.64 -26.45
CA PHE A 151 -16.15 18.06 -26.39
C PHE A 151 -15.41 18.52 -27.65
N PHE A 152 -14.53 17.68 -28.20
CA PHE A 152 -13.81 17.99 -29.45
C PHE A 152 -14.60 17.63 -30.72
N ALA A 153 -15.81 17.07 -30.59
CA ALA A 153 -16.62 16.54 -31.71
C ALA A 153 -15.85 15.55 -32.62
N LEU A 154 -14.91 14.78 -32.05
CA LEU A 154 -14.07 13.81 -32.76
C LEU A 154 -14.45 12.37 -32.41
N PRO A 155 -14.17 11.39 -33.29
CA PRO A 155 -14.36 9.97 -32.99
C PRO A 155 -13.58 9.55 -31.74
N HIS A 156 -14.19 8.76 -30.86
CA HIS A 156 -13.60 8.42 -29.55
C HIS A 156 -12.16 7.88 -29.66
N ALA A 157 -11.91 6.96 -30.61
CA ALA A 157 -10.59 6.39 -30.82
C ALA A 157 -9.51 7.42 -31.22
N VAL A 158 -9.88 8.46 -31.99
CA VAL A 158 -8.95 9.51 -32.45
C VAL A 158 -8.47 10.37 -31.29
N VAL A 159 -9.28 10.55 -30.24
CA VAL A 159 -8.89 11.30 -29.03
C VAL A 159 -8.27 10.37 -27.97
N ALA A 160 -8.79 9.15 -27.83
CA ALA A 160 -8.36 8.20 -26.81
C ALA A 160 -6.96 7.64 -27.06
N MET A 161 -6.61 7.28 -28.30
CA MET A 161 -5.28 6.74 -28.63
C MET A 161 -4.13 7.72 -28.29
N PRO A 162 -4.11 8.98 -28.78
CA PRO A 162 -3.05 9.93 -28.43
C PRO A 162 -3.08 10.33 -26.95
N PHE A 163 -4.25 10.38 -26.31
CA PHE A 163 -4.33 10.61 -24.86
C PHE A 163 -3.69 9.47 -24.06
N GLY A 164 -4.02 8.22 -24.37
CA GLY A 164 -3.43 7.04 -23.73
C GLY A 164 -1.91 6.92 -23.96
N MET A 165 -1.46 7.15 -25.19
CA MET A 165 -0.03 7.23 -25.51
C MET A 165 0.66 8.39 -24.79
N GLY A 166 0.01 9.55 -24.65
CA GLY A 166 0.52 10.69 -23.90
C GLY A 166 0.69 10.42 -22.41
N LEU A 167 -0.24 9.71 -21.77
CA LEU A 167 -0.11 9.28 -20.37
C LEU A 167 1.06 8.30 -20.17
N ILE A 168 1.26 7.35 -21.09
CA ILE A 168 2.40 6.44 -21.06
C ILE A 168 3.71 7.22 -21.29
N GLY A 169 3.75 8.13 -22.26
CA GLY A 169 4.90 8.98 -22.55
C GLY A 169 5.29 9.87 -21.36
N LEU A 170 4.31 10.46 -20.68
CA LEU A 170 4.52 11.22 -19.44
C LEU A 170 5.09 10.33 -18.32
N ALA A 171 4.63 9.09 -18.19
CA ALA A 171 5.19 8.16 -17.22
C ALA A 171 6.63 7.75 -17.56
N SER A 172 6.95 7.50 -18.84
CA SER A 172 8.33 7.26 -19.32
C SER A 172 9.25 8.46 -19.08
N TYR A 173 8.74 9.68 -19.26
CA TYR A 173 9.46 10.91 -18.97
C TYR A 173 9.75 11.04 -17.47
N LEU A 174 8.76 10.79 -16.60
CA LEU A 174 8.95 10.78 -15.14
C LEU A 174 9.93 9.68 -14.68
N GLU A 175 9.96 8.52 -15.35
CA GLU A 175 10.98 7.48 -15.10
C GLU A 175 12.37 7.94 -15.52
N SER A 176 12.48 8.67 -16.63
CA SER A 176 13.75 9.22 -17.13
C SER A 176 14.31 10.32 -16.23
N CYS A 177 13.45 11.14 -15.62
CA CYS A 177 13.85 12.19 -14.67
C CYS A 177 14.14 11.64 -13.26
N PHE A 178 13.43 10.61 -12.83
CA PHE A 178 13.52 10.04 -11.47
C PHE A 178 13.60 8.51 -11.53
N PRO A 179 14.71 7.90 -11.97
CA PRO A 179 14.81 6.46 -12.12
C PRO A 179 14.64 5.74 -10.77
N ASP A 180 13.74 4.76 -10.71
CA ASP A 180 13.60 3.91 -9.53
C ASP A 180 14.77 2.89 -9.44
N PRO A 181 15.37 2.64 -8.25
CA PRO A 181 16.52 1.74 -8.12
C PRO A 181 16.12 0.26 -8.14
N VAL A 182 16.82 -0.51 -8.98
CA VAL A 182 16.82 -1.99 -9.15
C VAL A 182 15.44 -2.65 -9.27
N HIS A 183 15.16 -3.22 -10.44
CA HIS A 183 13.88 -3.83 -10.78
C HIS A 183 14.02 -5.29 -11.18
N GLY A 184 13.26 -6.17 -10.51
CA GLY A 184 13.00 -7.51 -10.99
C GLY A 184 11.58 -7.62 -11.54
N THR A 185 11.40 -8.28 -12.68
CA THR A 185 10.07 -8.62 -13.22
C THR A 185 9.54 -9.96 -12.72
N SER A 186 10.37 -10.75 -12.03
CA SER A 186 9.98 -12.01 -11.39
C SER A 186 9.01 -11.77 -10.22
N ILE A 187 8.06 -12.68 -10.02
CA ILE A 187 7.11 -12.63 -8.89
C ILE A 187 7.79 -12.64 -7.51
N ARG A 188 9.01 -13.18 -7.43
CA ARG A 188 9.81 -13.21 -6.20
C ARG A 188 10.57 -11.92 -5.91
N ALA A 189 10.74 -11.04 -6.91
CA ALA A 189 11.45 -9.79 -6.73
C ALA A 189 10.75 -8.91 -5.68
N VAL A 190 11.53 -8.23 -4.83
CA VAL A 190 11.02 -7.32 -3.79
C VAL A 190 10.28 -6.13 -4.42
N ARG A 191 10.76 -5.62 -5.56
CA ARG A 191 10.15 -4.49 -6.28
C ARG A 191 10.04 -4.77 -7.78
N TRP A 192 8.87 -4.47 -8.33
CA TRP A 192 8.63 -4.47 -9.77
C TRP A 192 8.84 -3.07 -10.36
N HIS A 193 9.20 -3.02 -11.64
CA HIS A 193 9.21 -1.77 -12.40
C HIS A 193 7.82 -1.12 -12.38
N ARG A 194 7.74 0.17 -12.03
CA ARG A 194 6.45 0.86 -11.81
C ARG A 194 5.54 0.82 -13.02
N MET A 195 6.13 0.97 -14.21
CA MET A 195 5.39 0.86 -15.46
C MET A 195 4.93 -0.57 -15.78
N ALA A 196 5.62 -1.61 -15.28
CA ALA A 196 5.22 -3.00 -15.49
C ALA A 196 4.03 -3.38 -14.59
N SER A 197 4.06 -2.99 -13.31
CA SER A 197 2.88 -3.05 -12.44
C SER A 197 1.71 -2.25 -13.02
N GLY A 198 1.98 -1.04 -13.53
CA GLY A 198 0.97 -0.20 -14.16
C GLY A 198 0.35 -0.85 -15.41
N ALA A 199 1.18 -1.43 -16.29
CA ALA A 199 0.69 -2.15 -17.47
C ALA A 199 -0.17 -3.38 -17.12
N LEU A 200 0.19 -4.13 -16.06
CA LEU A 200 -0.64 -5.24 -15.56
C LEU A 200 -1.98 -4.73 -15.01
N ILE A 201 -1.98 -3.66 -14.20
CA ILE A 201 -3.20 -3.02 -13.71
C ILE A 201 -4.07 -2.51 -14.88
N GLY A 202 -3.41 -1.95 -15.91
CA GLY A 202 -4.02 -1.52 -17.16
C GLY A 202 -4.73 -2.67 -17.87
N SER A 203 -4.06 -3.81 -18.03
CA SER A 203 -4.58 -4.97 -18.77
C SER A 203 -5.76 -5.66 -18.08
N LEU A 204 -5.85 -5.61 -16.74
CA LEU A 204 -6.98 -6.14 -15.97
C LEU A 204 -8.32 -5.42 -16.25
N GLN A 205 -8.31 -4.28 -16.94
CA GLN A 205 -9.54 -3.58 -17.33
C GLN A 205 -10.34 -4.36 -18.38
N LEU A 206 -9.70 -5.11 -19.30
CA LEU A 206 -10.40 -5.93 -20.29
C LEU A 206 -11.23 -7.09 -19.68
N PRO A 207 -10.64 -8.01 -18.88
CA PRO A 207 -11.42 -9.07 -18.25
C PRO A 207 -12.47 -8.51 -17.27
N THR A 208 -12.19 -7.39 -16.61
CA THR A 208 -13.19 -6.72 -15.74
C THR A 208 -14.36 -6.17 -16.54
N ALA A 209 -14.11 -5.52 -17.67
CA ALA A 209 -15.14 -4.98 -18.55
C ALA A 209 -16.02 -6.11 -19.12
N ALA A 210 -15.42 -7.20 -19.58
CA ALA A 210 -16.16 -8.39 -20.02
C ALA A 210 -16.97 -9.03 -18.87
N ALA A 211 -16.39 -9.15 -17.67
CA ALA A 211 -17.02 -9.82 -16.53
C ALA A 211 -18.11 -8.98 -15.82
N THR A 212 -18.12 -7.65 -15.97
CA THR A 212 -19.05 -6.76 -15.25
C THR A 212 -19.88 -5.82 -16.12
N GLY A 213 -19.51 -5.59 -17.38
CA GLY A 213 -20.09 -4.54 -18.24
C GLY A 213 -19.67 -3.11 -17.85
N GLY A 214 -18.64 -2.97 -17.00
CA GLY A 214 -18.18 -1.69 -16.45
C GLY A 214 -16.72 -1.73 -16.00
N GLY A 215 -16.32 -0.69 -15.27
CA GLY A 215 -14.91 -0.46 -14.92
C GLY A 215 -14.37 -1.18 -13.69
N LEU A 216 -13.07 -1.01 -13.45
CA LEU A 216 -12.35 -1.55 -12.29
C LEU A 216 -12.68 -0.74 -11.02
N GLY A 217 -13.79 -1.10 -10.35
CA GLY A 217 -14.29 -0.40 -9.17
C GLY A 217 -14.20 -1.21 -7.87
N VAL A 218 -13.17 -0.96 -7.05
CA VAL A 218 -13.01 -1.67 -5.75
C VAL A 218 -14.07 -1.26 -4.72
N SER A 219 -14.60 -0.04 -4.82
CA SER A 219 -15.57 0.52 -3.87
C SER A 219 -16.84 -0.32 -3.61
N VAL A 220 -17.24 -1.19 -4.53
CA VAL A 220 -18.40 -2.07 -4.34
C VAL A 220 -18.12 -3.17 -3.31
N ALA A 221 -16.84 -3.54 -3.08
CA ALA A 221 -16.41 -4.49 -2.06
C ALA A 221 -16.89 -4.08 -0.66
N TYR A 222 -16.73 -2.80 -0.28
CA TYR A 222 -17.18 -2.27 1.00
C TYR A 222 -18.70 -2.36 1.15
N THR A 223 -19.47 -2.13 0.09
CA THR A 223 -20.93 -2.28 0.12
C THR A 223 -21.32 -3.76 0.21
N ALA A 224 -20.59 -4.66 -0.45
CA ALA A 224 -20.80 -6.10 -0.33
C ALA A 224 -20.53 -6.63 1.09
N ILE A 225 -19.48 -6.13 1.76
CA ILE A 225 -19.16 -6.46 3.15
C ILE A 225 -20.30 -5.98 4.09
N LEU A 226 -20.76 -4.73 3.94
CA LEU A 226 -21.87 -4.22 4.76
C LEU A 226 -23.19 -4.96 4.50
N VAL A 227 -23.51 -5.29 3.25
CA VAL A 227 -24.70 -6.09 2.92
C VAL A 227 -24.59 -7.51 3.48
N GLY A 228 -23.41 -8.13 3.45
CA GLY A 228 -23.14 -9.41 4.10
C GLY A 228 -23.38 -9.36 5.61
N ALA A 229 -22.90 -8.32 6.29
CA ALA A 229 -23.15 -8.11 7.71
C ALA A 229 -24.64 -7.81 8.03
N ALA A 230 -25.35 -7.11 7.14
CA ALA A 230 -26.78 -6.89 7.28
C ALA A 230 -27.59 -8.20 7.11
N LEU A 231 -27.16 -9.10 6.21
CA LEU A 231 -27.77 -10.43 6.04
C LEU A 231 -27.60 -11.30 7.29
N THR A 232 -26.45 -11.26 7.98
CA THR A 232 -26.24 -12.08 9.19
C THR A 232 -27.02 -11.57 10.40
N VAL A 233 -27.29 -10.27 10.50
CA VAL A 233 -28.01 -9.66 11.64
C VAL A 233 -29.53 -9.63 11.42
N GLY A 234 -29.99 -9.20 10.25
CA GLY A 234 -31.43 -8.96 9.97
C GLY A 234 -32.05 -9.89 8.93
N GLY A 235 -31.30 -10.88 8.44
CA GLY A 235 -31.76 -11.82 7.42
C GLY A 235 -32.09 -11.17 6.08
N VAL A 236 -32.74 -11.95 5.21
CA VAL A 236 -33.07 -11.53 3.83
C VAL A 236 -34.07 -10.37 3.81
N GLY A 237 -35.03 -10.34 4.75
CA GLY A 237 -36.09 -9.33 4.80
C GLY A 237 -35.59 -7.90 5.08
N LEU A 238 -34.59 -7.74 5.96
CA LEU A 238 -33.96 -6.45 6.17
C LEU A 238 -33.25 -5.96 4.89
N VAL A 239 -32.56 -6.87 4.20
CA VAL A 239 -31.76 -6.51 3.03
C VAL A 239 -32.61 -6.23 1.79
N THR A 240 -33.75 -6.89 1.59
CA THR A 240 -34.70 -6.53 0.52
C THR A 240 -35.40 -5.19 0.78
N HIS A 241 -35.70 -4.88 2.04
CA HIS A 241 -36.24 -3.56 2.42
C HIS A 241 -35.20 -2.45 2.17
N LEU A 242 -33.95 -2.66 2.64
CA LEU A 242 -32.85 -1.72 2.42
C LEU A 242 -32.45 -1.60 0.95
N SER A 243 -32.48 -2.67 0.15
CA SER A 243 -32.14 -2.60 -1.28
C SER A 243 -33.11 -1.72 -2.06
N THR A 244 -34.39 -1.78 -1.69
CA THR A 244 -35.46 -1.01 -2.31
C THR A 244 -35.40 0.46 -1.90
N LEU A 245 -35.19 0.75 -0.60
CA LEU A 245 -35.09 2.11 -0.10
C LEU A 245 -33.80 2.84 -0.49
N LEU A 246 -32.67 2.13 -0.53
CA LEU A 246 -31.35 2.74 -0.67
C LEU A 246 -30.74 2.56 -2.08
N ASN A 247 -31.45 1.92 -3.00
CA ASN A 247 -31.00 1.62 -4.37
C ASN A 247 -29.60 0.96 -4.38
N LEU A 248 -29.52 -0.22 -3.78
CA LEU A 248 -28.29 -1.01 -3.71
C LEU A 248 -27.89 -1.53 -5.10
N PRO A 249 -26.57 -1.66 -5.39
CA PRO A 249 -26.10 -2.17 -6.67
C PRO A 249 -26.57 -3.63 -6.89
N PRO A 250 -26.74 -4.05 -8.15
CA PRO A 250 -27.29 -5.38 -8.47
C PRO A 250 -26.39 -6.49 -7.92
N ALA A 251 -27.01 -7.61 -7.55
CA ALA A 251 -26.34 -8.71 -6.85
C ALA A 251 -25.04 -9.17 -7.53
N ARG A 252 -24.98 -9.26 -8.86
CA ARG A 252 -23.75 -9.61 -9.62
C ARG A 252 -22.56 -8.69 -9.27
N MET A 253 -22.79 -7.39 -9.11
CA MET A 253 -21.73 -6.44 -8.76
C MET A 253 -21.32 -6.55 -7.29
N LEU A 254 -22.24 -6.89 -6.38
CA LEU A 254 -21.91 -7.18 -4.97
C LEU A 254 -21.02 -8.44 -4.86
N HIS A 255 -21.36 -9.52 -5.56
CA HIS A 255 -20.54 -10.74 -5.61
C HIS A 255 -19.16 -10.50 -6.22
N TRP A 256 -19.10 -9.78 -7.35
CA TRP A 256 -17.83 -9.34 -7.95
C TRP A 256 -17.00 -8.48 -6.98
N GLY A 257 -17.63 -7.50 -6.32
CA GLY A 257 -16.97 -6.62 -5.36
C GLY A 257 -16.40 -7.39 -4.17
N LEU A 258 -17.14 -8.37 -3.64
CA LEU A 258 -16.67 -9.24 -2.56
C LEU A 258 -15.44 -10.05 -2.99
N GLY A 259 -15.48 -10.67 -4.18
CA GLY A 259 -14.32 -11.36 -4.76
C GLY A 259 -13.13 -10.42 -4.94
N MET A 260 -13.33 -9.24 -5.53
CA MET A 260 -12.28 -8.24 -5.76
C MET A 260 -11.62 -7.80 -4.44
N GLY A 261 -12.40 -7.56 -3.38
CA GLY A 261 -11.89 -7.20 -2.06
C GLY A 261 -11.05 -8.33 -1.43
N ALA A 262 -11.58 -9.55 -1.41
CA ALA A 262 -10.88 -10.72 -0.89
C ALA A 262 -9.60 -11.02 -1.69
N GLY A 263 -9.66 -10.91 -3.02
CA GLY A 263 -8.51 -11.04 -3.90
C GLY A 263 -7.43 -10.01 -3.63
N LEU A 264 -7.78 -8.73 -3.42
CA LEU A 264 -6.80 -7.69 -3.09
C LEU A 264 -6.05 -7.98 -1.77
N MET A 265 -6.75 -8.51 -0.76
CA MET A 265 -6.13 -8.96 0.48
C MET A 265 -5.21 -10.16 0.23
N LEU A 266 -5.69 -11.16 -0.50
CA LEU A 266 -4.90 -12.36 -0.84
C LEU A 266 -3.66 -12.00 -1.67
N GLY A 267 -3.75 -11.06 -2.62
CA GLY A 267 -2.64 -10.58 -3.42
C GLY A 267 -1.59 -9.82 -2.60
N GLY A 268 -2.01 -9.06 -1.58
CA GLY A 268 -1.11 -8.46 -0.60
C GLY A 268 -0.36 -9.52 0.21
N PHE A 269 -1.08 -10.50 0.75
CA PHE A 269 -0.54 -11.61 1.55
C PHE A 269 0.44 -12.49 0.74
N VAL A 270 0.02 -12.94 -0.45
CA VAL A 270 0.84 -13.77 -1.35
C VAL A 270 2.06 -13.00 -1.84
N SER A 271 1.94 -11.68 -2.08
CA SER A 271 3.09 -10.88 -2.50
C SER A 271 4.14 -10.70 -1.41
N GLU A 272 3.73 -10.66 -0.13
CA GLU A 272 4.62 -10.60 1.03
C GLU A 272 5.32 -11.94 1.24
N GLU A 273 4.56 -13.05 1.31
CA GLU A 273 5.11 -14.40 1.56
C GLU A 273 6.01 -14.91 0.42
N LEU A 274 5.85 -14.41 -0.81
CA LEU A 274 6.71 -14.71 -1.96
C LEU A 274 7.94 -13.80 -2.10
N MET A 275 8.17 -12.83 -1.19
CA MET A 275 9.42 -12.05 -1.21
C MET A 275 10.57 -12.87 -0.65
N GLU A 276 11.51 -13.20 -1.52
CA GLU A 276 12.86 -13.58 -1.11
C GLU A 276 13.67 -12.28 -1.02
N GLU A 277 14.20 -11.95 0.17
CA GLU A 277 15.23 -10.92 0.32
C GLU A 277 16.39 -11.28 -0.63
N PRO A 278 16.90 -10.34 -1.45
CA PRO A 278 18.07 -10.62 -2.27
C PRO A 278 19.23 -10.96 -1.32
N ALA A 279 19.89 -12.08 -1.57
CA ALA A 279 21.11 -12.42 -0.85
C ALA A 279 22.11 -11.28 -1.03
N GLU A 280 22.52 -10.68 0.09
CA GLU A 280 23.52 -9.62 0.14
C GLU A 280 24.83 -10.14 -0.49
N ASP A 281 25.12 -9.74 -1.73
CA ASP A 281 26.39 -10.08 -2.36
C ASP A 281 27.46 -9.22 -1.69
N THR A 282 28.09 -9.82 -0.67
CA THR A 282 29.06 -9.21 0.26
C THR A 282 30.42 -8.88 -0.41
N ARG A 283 30.41 -8.57 -1.72
CA ARG A 283 31.58 -8.21 -2.52
C ARG A 283 31.80 -6.71 -2.70
N ASP A 284 30.75 -5.90 -2.57
CA ASP A 284 30.84 -4.43 -2.67
C ASP A 284 30.96 -3.74 -1.30
N ALA A 285 31.20 -4.49 -0.23
CA ALA A 285 31.31 -4.02 1.16
C ALA A 285 32.59 -3.20 1.48
N HIS A 286 33.16 -2.51 0.48
CA HIS A 286 34.37 -1.69 0.62
C HIS A 286 34.30 -0.29 -0.05
N GLU A 287 33.10 0.28 -0.20
CA GLU A 287 32.95 1.75 -0.19
C GLU A 287 32.00 2.20 0.93
N PRO A 288 32.42 3.11 1.84
CA PRO A 288 31.55 3.60 2.90
C PRO A 288 30.45 4.49 2.32
N CYS A 289 29.18 4.14 2.61
CA CYS A 289 28.01 4.92 2.23
C CYS A 289 28.14 6.41 2.57
N ALA A 290 28.48 7.22 1.57
CA ALA A 290 28.25 8.65 1.61
C ALA A 290 26.73 8.88 1.55
N ALA A 291 26.17 9.41 2.64
CA ALA A 291 24.77 9.80 2.66
C ALA A 291 24.52 10.83 1.55
N SER A 292 23.56 10.55 0.66
CA SER A 292 23.15 11.49 -0.37
C SER A 292 22.48 12.71 0.29
N ALA A 293 23.29 13.74 0.51
CA ALA A 293 22.81 15.06 0.87
C ALA A 293 22.21 15.71 -0.37
N TYR A 294 20.93 16.03 -0.29
CA TYR A 294 20.25 16.87 -1.26
C TYR A 294 20.78 18.31 -1.14
N GLU A 295 21.75 18.68 -1.99
CA GLU A 295 22.15 20.07 -2.22
C GLU A 295 21.43 20.61 -3.47
N PRO A 296 20.84 21.82 -3.42
CA PRO A 296 20.24 22.46 -4.58
C PRO A 296 21.32 23.04 -5.50
N SER A 297 21.26 22.72 -6.79
CA SER A 297 22.19 23.26 -7.79
C SER A 297 21.78 24.65 -8.28
N GLU A 298 22.58 25.67 -7.94
CA GLU A 298 22.52 26.97 -8.59
C GLU A 298 23.27 26.96 -9.95
N HIS A 299 22.78 27.74 -10.91
CA HIS A 299 23.30 27.76 -12.28
C HIS A 299 24.63 28.54 -12.42
N PRO A 300 25.51 28.18 -13.39
CA PRO A 300 26.79 28.84 -13.58
C PRO A 300 26.72 30.04 -14.53
N PHE A 301 27.26 31.19 -14.13
CA PHE A 301 27.68 32.25 -15.08
C PHE A 301 28.95 33.00 -14.61
N LEU A 302 30.01 32.82 -15.40
CA LEU A 302 31.26 33.60 -15.59
C LEU A 302 31.52 34.86 -14.73
N SER A 303 32.72 34.98 -14.12
CA SER A 303 33.78 35.94 -14.53
C SER A 303 34.98 36.10 -13.56
N GLU A 304 36.20 35.88 -14.09
CA GLU A 304 37.54 36.49 -13.81
C GLU A 304 38.23 36.67 -12.41
N ARG A 305 39.44 36.06 -12.32
CA ARG A 305 40.78 36.59 -11.91
C ARG A 305 41.06 37.24 -10.51
N THR A 306 41.76 36.47 -9.64
CA THR A 306 43.11 36.72 -8.97
C THR A 306 43.60 38.13 -8.54
N PRO A 307 44.55 38.29 -7.56
CA PRO A 307 45.02 37.42 -6.45
C PRO A 307 45.41 38.15 -5.10
N SER A 308 46.07 37.40 -4.19
CA SER A 308 46.98 37.79 -3.07
C SER A 308 46.45 38.44 -1.77
N HIS A 309 46.49 37.70 -0.65
CA HIS A 309 47.52 37.83 0.42
C HIS A 309 47.32 36.79 1.56
N PRO A 310 48.37 36.39 2.30
CA PRO A 310 48.29 35.34 3.32
C PRO A 310 48.08 35.88 4.74
N ARG A 311 47.10 35.38 5.51
CA ARG A 311 47.02 35.60 6.98
C ARG A 311 46.51 34.38 7.75
N ARG A 312 47.39 33.88 8.62
CA ARG A 312 47.19 33.13 9.88
C ARG A 312 46.03 32.13 9.98
N ALA A 313 46.39 30.87 10.21
CA ALA A 313 45.51 29.88 10.84
C ALA A 313 45.01 30.38 12.21
N VAL A 314 43.70 30.28 12.42
CA VAL A 314 43.02 30.44 13.72
C VAL A 314 42.43 29.08 14.08
N PRO A 315 42.55 28.58 15.33
CA PRO A 315 41.99 27.29 15.69
C PRO A 315 40.47 27.22 15.48
N LEU A 316 40.01 26.10 14.93
CA LEU A 316 38.60 25.81 14.73
C LEU A 316 37.87 25.68 16.09
N GLY A 317 37.12 26.71 16.47
CA GLY A 317 36.04 26.56 17.46
C GLY A 317 34.91 25.69 16.88
N PRO A 318 34.21 24.89 17.70
CA PRO A 318 33.13 24.03 17.22
C PRO A 318 31.99 24.86 16.63
N ARG A 319 31.57 24.51 15.39
CA ARG A 319 30.44 25.16 14.71
C ARG A 319 29.14 24.98 15.51
N PRO A 320 28.26 26.00 15.61
CA PRO A 320 26.96 25.83 16.23
C PRO A 320 26.08 24.88 15.40
N SER A 321 25.58 23.83 16.05
CA SER A 321 24.60 22.90 15.48
C SER A 321 23.29 23.62 15.12
N PRO A 322 22.62 23.29 13.99
CA PRO A 322 21.36 23.92 13.63
C PRO A 322 20.30 23.69 14.71
N ARG A 323 19.62 24.77 15.10
CA ARG A 323 18.60 24.76 16.17
C ARG A 323 17.42 23.88 15.80
N THR A 324 17.48 22.60 16.20
CA THR A 324 16.28 21.79 16.34
C THR A 324 15.38 22.43 17.41
N ALA A 325 14.15 22.74 17.04
CA ALA A 325 13.10 23.09 17.99
C ALA A 325 12.66 21.85 18.78
N LYS A 326 13.57 21.32 19.61
CA LYS A 326 13.23 20.28 20.59
C LYS A 326 12.21 20.88 21.56
N LYS A 327 11.01 20.29 21.62
CA LYS A 327 10.19 20.36 22.84
C LYS A 327 11.10 19.90 23.99
N ALA A 328 11.18 20.71 25.05
CA ALA A 328 12.16 20.51 26.11
C ALA A 328 12.10 19.06 26.65
N PRO A 329 13.24 18.35 26.78
CA PRO A 329 13.27 17.11 27.54
C PRO A 329 12.78 17.36 28.97
N LEU A 330 11.91 16.51 29.50
CA LEU A 330 11.64 16.54 30.94
C LEU A 330 12.92 16.14 31.69
N ASP A 331 13.16 16.73 32.88
CA ASP A 331 14.30 16.32 33.72
C ASP A 331 14.12 14.84 34.12
N PRO A 332 15.08 13.94 33.79
CA PRO A 332 15.01 12.52 34.15
C PRO A 332 14.89 12.25 35.66
N ARG A 333 15.11 13.25 36.51
CA ARG A 333 15.00 13.14 37.97
C ARG A 333 13.58 13.35 38.52
N HIS A 334 12.59 13.64 37.66
CA HIS A 334 11.20 13.70 38.12
C HIS A 334 10.65 12.29 38.37
N PRO A 335 10.08 11.96 39.55
CA PRO A 335 9.68 10.59 39.89
C PRO A 335 8.62 9.97 38.94
N ASN A 336 7.88 10.81 38.20
CA ASN A 336 6.85 10.39 37.26
C ASN A 336 7.28 10.58 35.78
N ALA A 337 8.55 10.89 35.49
CA ALA A 337 9.05 11.08 34.13
C ALA A 337 8.74 9.92 33.16
N PRO A 338 8.97 8.63 33.50
CA PRO A 338 8.64 7.53 32.59
C PRO A 338 7.12 7.34 32.39
N GLN A 339 6.30 7.67 33.40
CA GLN A 339 4.83 7.63 33.28
C GLN A 339 4.34 8.74 32.34
N ALA A 340 4.86 9.96 32.51
CA ALA A 340 4.53 11.09 31.65
C ALA A 340 5.01 10.92 30.20
N GLU A 341 6.08 10.14 29.96
CA GLU A 341 6.52 9.77 28.61
C GLU A 341 5.59 8.72 27.99
N ALA A 342 5.24 7.66 28.74
CA ALA A 342 4.30 6.63 28.29
C ALA A 342 2.89 7.16 27.99
N GLU A 343 2.39 8.09 28.83
CA GLU A 343 1.09 8.76 28.63
C GLU A 343 1.11 9.65 27.37
N ARG A 344 2.24 10.32 27.10
CA ARG A 344 2.43 11.10 25.87
C ARG A 344 2.48 10.22 24.63
N THR A 345 3.19 9.09 24.65
CA THR A 345 3.22 8.17 23.51
C THR A 345 1.83 7.57 23.24
N ALA A 346 1.11 7.13 24.28
CA ALA A 346 -0.25 6.62 24.14
C ALA A 346 -1.22 7.67 23.57
N THR A 347 -1.08 8.93 23.98
CA THR A 347 -1.89 10.06 23.48
C THR A 347 -1.63 10.36 22.00
N GLU A 348 -0.39 10.29 21.54
CA GLU A 348 -0.05 10.51 20.11
C GLU A 348 -0.47 9.32 19.24
N GLU A 349 -0.32 8.06 19.72
CA GLU A 349 -0.86 6.88 19.02
C GLU A 349 -2.39 6.93 18.87
N ALA A 350 -3.11 7.33 19.92
CA ALA A 350 -4.57 7.48 19.87
C ALA A 350 -5.01 8.52 18.82
N LYS A 351 -4.24 9.60 18.65
CA LYS A 351 -4.48 10.60 17.59
C LYS A 351 -4.21 10.04 16.19
N ASP A 352 -3.13 9.30 15.97
CA ASP A 352 -2.84 8.68 14.66
C ASP A 352 -3.94 7.69 14.26
N ARG A 353 -4.32 6.78 15.16
CA ARG A 353 -5.42 5.81 14.94
C ARG A 353 -6.75 6.51 14.63
N SER A 354 -7.07 7.57 15.38
CA SER A 354 -8.26 8.40 15.14
C SER A 354 -8.20 9.12 13.78
N CYS A 355 -7.04 9.67 13.42
CA CYS A 355 -6.81 10.31 12.12
C CYS A 355 -7.01 9.33 10.96
N ARG A 356 -6.52 8.10 11.10
CA ARG A 356 -6.62 7.06 10.07
C ARG A 356 -8.03 6.48 9.95
N LEU A 357 -8.75 6.33 11.08
CA LEU A 357 -10.18 5.98 11.12
C LEU A 357 -11.05 7.05 10.44
N LEU A 358 -10.91 8.32 10.85
CA LEU A 358 -11.66 9.44 10.27
C LEU A 358 -11.28 9.69 8.82
N GLY A 359 -10.00 9.51 8.47
CA GLY A 359 -9.48 9.54 7.11
C GLY A 359 -10.14 8.48 6.22
N GLY A 360 -10.23 7.23 6.71
CA GLY A 360 -10.93 6.15 6.02
C GLY A 360 -12.43 6.45 5.80
N ALA A 361 -13.10 7.01 6.82
CA ALA A 361 -14.50 7.39 6.73
C ALA A 361 -14.73 8.52 5.72
N SER A 362 -13.95 9.60 5.81
CA SER A 362 -13.94 10.72 4.86
C SER A 362 -13.68 10.24 3.42
N MET A 363 -12.63 9.43 3.24
CA MET A 363 -12.24 8.83 1.98
C MET A 363 -13.43 8.11 1.32
N MET A 364 -14.04 7.19 2.05
CA MET A 364 -15.07 6.33 1.47
C MET A 364 -16.40 7.03 1.30
N PHE A 365 -16.77 7.95 2.21
CA PHE A 365 -17.92 8.83 2.03
C PHE A 365 -17.77 9.68 0.76
N GLY A 366 -16.60 10.31 0.56
CA GLY A 366 -16.26 11.04 -0.67
C GLY A 366 -16.32 10.16 -1.93
N ALA A 367 -15.78 8.93 -1.87
CA ALA A 367 -15.85 7.94 -2.95
C ALA A 367 -17.27 7.41 -3.26
N ARG A 368 -18.26 7.68 -2.42
CA ARG A 368 -19.67 7.43 -2.71
C ARG A 368 -20.38 8.69 -3.20
N LEU A 369 -20.08 9.85 -2.64
CA LEU A 369 -20.60 11.14 -3.10
C LEU A 369 -20.18 11.45 -4.54
N ALA A 370 -18.92 11.21 -4.90
CA ALA A 370 -18.43 11.43 -6.27
C ALA A 370 -18.93 10.41 -7.31
N GLY A 371 -19.64 9.34 -6.89
CA GLY A 371 -20.05 8.23 -7.76
C GLY A 371 -18.99 7.15 -8.00
N GLY A 372 -17.76 7.32 -7.49
CA GLY A 372 -16.67 6.37 -7.70
C GLY A 372 -15.47 6.60 -6.78
N CYS A 373 -14.63 5.58 -6.65
CA CYS A 373 -13.36 5.64 -5.91
C CYS A 373 -12.18 5.99 -6.83
N THR A 374 -10.97 6.07 -6.26
CA THR A 374 -9.72 6.37 -6.99
C THR A 374 -9.47 5.44 -8.17
N SER A 375 -9.72 4.13 -8.06
CA SER A 375 -9.63 3.22 -9.21
C SER A 375 -10.78 3.41 -10.21
N GLY A 376 -12.00 3.66 -9.73
CA GLY A 376 -13.15 3.93 -10.60
C GLY A 376 -12.95 5.15 -11.50
N HIS A 377 -12.61 6.31 -10.92
CA HIS A 377 -12.39 7.53 -11.70
C HIS A 377 -10.98 7.61 -12.30
N GLY A 378 -9.94 7.40 -11.49
CA GLY A 378 -8.54 7.65 -11.88
C GLY A 378 -7.91 6.59 -12.77
N LEU A 379 -8.39 5.33 -12.75
CA LEU A 379 -8.00 4.32 -13.75
C LEU A 379 -9.03 4.27 -14.87
N THR A 380 -10.22 3.73 -14.59
CA THR A 380 -11.16 3.41 -15.66
C THR A 380 -11.90 4.62 -16.22
N GLY A 381 -12.26 5.59 -15.37
CA GLY A 381 -12.91 6.82 -15.82
C GLY A 381 -12.02 7.70 -16.70
N VAL A 382 -10.74 7.83 -16.35
CA VAL A 382 -9.70 8.45 -17.19
C VAL A 382 -9.50 7.64 -18.47
N ALA A 383 -9.46 6.30 -18.39
CA ALA A 383 -9.32 5.44 -19.56
C ALA A 383 -10.51 5.52 -20.56
N MET A 384 -11.72 5.82 -20.08
CA MET A 384 -12.88 6.13 -20.92
C MET A 384 -12.99 7.61 -21.33
N LEU A 385 -11.99 8.44 -21.02
CA LEU A 385 -11.96 9.89 -21.25
C LEU A 385 -13.22 10.60 -20.69
N SER A 386 -13.76 10.11 -19.57
CA SER A 386 -14.98 10.62 -18.95
C SER A 386 -14.70 11.96 -18.24
N ALA A 387 -15.41 13.03 -18.62
CA ALA A 387 -15.17 14.37 -18.07
C ALA A 387 -15.46 14.45 -16.56
N SER A 388 -16.46 13.71 -16.08
CA SER A 388 -16.77 13.58 -14.65
C SER A 388 -15.62 12.95 -13.87
N SER A 389 -14.91 12.00 -14.48
CA SER A 389 -13.79 11.30 -13.87
C SER A 389 -12.50 12.11 -13.91
N LEU A 390 -12.25 12.88 -14.98
CA LEU A 390 -11.18 13.87 -15.01
C LEU A 390 -11.39 14.93 -13.92
N LEU A 391 -12.60 15.49 -13.82
CA LEU A 391 -12.96 16.47 -12.79
C LEU A 391 -12.80 15.91 -11.36
N THR A 392 -13.32 14.72 -11.07
CA THR A 392 -13.12 14.07 -9.76
C THR A 392 -11.64 13.83 -9.50
N THR A 393 -10.86 13.39 -10.49
CA THR A 393 -9.42 13.12 -10.31
C THR A 393 -8.65 14.38 -9.94
N CYS A 394 -8.90 15.50 -10.64
CA CYS A 394 -8.35 16.80 -10.25
C CYS A 394 -8.76 17.21 -8.83
N ALA A 395 -10.03 17.01 -8.45
CA ALA A 395 -10.51 17.31 -7.10
C ALA A 395 -9.87 16.42 -6.01
N ILE A 396 -9.58 15.14 -6.30
CA ILE A 396 -8.85 14.23 -5.40
C ILE A 396 -7.44 14.77 -5.13
N PHE A 397 -6.68 15.12 -6.18
CA PHE A 397 -5.34 15.69 -6.00
C PHE A 397 -5.38 17.03 -5.27
N ALA A 398 -6.33 17.92 -5.60
CA ALA A 398 -6.47 19.21 -4.93
C ALA A 398 -6.81 19.07 -3.44
N GLY A 399 -7.82 18.27 -3.08
CA GLY A 399 -8.21 18.05 -1.68
C GLY A 399 -7.11 17.35 -0.87
N GLY A 400 -6.42 16.39 -1.49
CA GLY A 400 -5.26 15.73 -0.90
C GLY A 400 -4.09 16.68 -0.64
N ALA A 401 -3.72 17.51 -1.61
CA ALA A 401 -2.63 18.48 -1.48
C ALA A 401 -2.95 19.61 -0.47
N VAL A 402 -4.18 20.14 -0.47
CA VAL A 402 -4.64 21.11 0.55
C VAL A 402 -4.57 20.49 1.94
N THR A 403 -4.96 19.22 2.08
CA THR A 403 -4.84 18.50 3.36
C THR A 403 -3.37 18.30 3.73
N ALA A 404 -2.51 17.93 2.79
CA ALA A 404 -1.08 17.73 3.01
C ALA A 404 -0.38 18.99 3.55
N VAL A 405 -0.65 20.16 2.94
CA VAL A 405 -0.09 21.45 3.37
C VAL A 405 -0.64 21.90 4.73
N THR A 406 -1.95 21.74 4.97
CA THR A 406 -2.59 22.21 6.22
C THR A 406 -2.34 21.28 7.42
N SER A 407 -2.25 19.97 7.21
CA SER A 407 -2.18 18.97 8.28
C SER A 407 -0.76 18.62 8.74
N SER A 408 0.09 19.63 8.86
CA SER A 408 1.34 19.57 9.65
C SER A 408 1.09 19.26 11.16
N ALA A 409 -0.17 19.27 11.59
CA ALA A 409 -0.62 18.99 12.95
C ALA A 409 -1.11 17.55 13.21
N CYS A 410 -1.66 16.84 12.21
CA CYS A 410 -2.30 15.52 12.45
C CYS A 410 -1.36 14.33 12.26
N LEU A 411 -0.36 14.45 11.38
CA LEU A 411 0.50 13.33 11.00
C LEU A 411 1.97 13.74 11.02
N LYS A 412 2.57 13.78 12.21
CA LYS A 412 4.01 13.55 12.32
C LYS A 412 4.27 12.05 12.21
N SER A 413 4.26 11.54 10.97
CA SER A 413 4.98 10.29 10.69
C SER A 413 6.40 10.47 11.25
N PRO A 414 6.88 9.58 12.14
CA PRO A 414 8.21 9.72 12.72
C PRO A 414 9.25 9.53 11.62
N ARG A 415 9.69 10.66 11.01
CA ARG A 415 10.68 10.68 9.93
C ARG A 415 11.86 9.79 10.29
N GLY A 416 12.07 8.74 9.52
CA GLY A 416 13.24 7.87 9.65
C GLY A 416 13.35 7.15 11.00
N LYS A 417 12.44 6.21 11.25
CA LYS A 417 12.95 4.87 11.57
C LYS A 417 12.89 4.05 10.28
N PRO A 418 13.99 3.44 9.80
CA PRO A 418 13.87 2.44 8.76
C PRO A 418 12.89 1.36 9.24
N MET A 419 12.18 0.72 8.31
CA MET A 419 11.27 -0.36 8.63
C MET A 419 12.08 -1.55 9.15
N GLN A 420 12.37 -1.53 10.45
CA GLN A 420 12.95 -2.66 11.18
C GLN A 420 12.01 -3.84 10.95
N PRO A 421 12.51 -4.99 10.48
CA PRO A 421 11.68 -6.17 10.23
C PRO A 421 11.18 -6.72 11.57
N LYS A 422 10.08 -6.15 12.07
CA LYS A 422 9.37 -6.65 13.24
C LYS A 422 8.90 -8.06 12.91
N ARG A 423 9.42 -9.02 13.67
CA ARG A 423 9.17 -10.45 13.53
C ARG A 423 7.66 -10.77 13.55
N ARG A 424 7.07 -10.87 12.35
CA ARG A 424 5.80 -11.52 11.98
C ARG A 424 4.78 -11.61 13.12
N GLN A 425 3.93 -10.60 13.29
CA GLN A 425 2.74 -10.73 14.15
C GLN A 425 1.74 -11.65 13.43
N LYS A 426 1.89 -12.96 13.63
CA LYS A 426 1.10 -13.98 12.94
C LYS A 426 -0.38 -13.81 13.27
N TRP A 427 -1.16 -13.43 12.25
CA TRP A 427 -2.62 -13.31 12.33
C TRP A 427 -3.34 -14.66 12.49
N PHE A 428 -2.67 -15.74 12.09
CA PHE A 428 -3.15 -17.10 12.26
C PHE A 428 -2.11 -17.89 13.09
N PRO A 429 -2.53 -18.59 14.16
CA PRO A 429 -1.65 -19.54 14.83
C PRO A 429 -1.22 -20.63 13.84
N ASP A 430 -0.02 -21.18 14.01
CA ASP A 430 0.51 -22.20 13.12
C ASP A 430 -0.35 -23.48 13.17
N MET A 431 -1.19 -23.71 12.16
CA MET A 431 -1.93 -24.98 11.98
C MET A 431 -1.02 -26.12 11.48
N THR A 432 0.26 -26.06 11.81
CA THR A 432 1.31 -27.02 11.40
C THR A 432 2.26 -27.33 12.56
N SER A 433 1.73 -27.49 13.78
CA SER A 433 2.37 -28.31 14.80
C SER A 433 1.64 -29.66 14.89
N SER A 434 2.13 -30.66 14.17
CA SER A 434 1.64 -32.04 14.21
C SER A 434 2.10 -32.76 15.48
N SER A 435 1.75 -32.20 16.64
CA SER A 435 2.16 -32.64 17.98
C SER A 435 0.97 -32.47 18.93
N GLY A 436 -0.11 -33.20 18.64
CA GLY A 436 -1.40 -33.07 19.32
C GLY A 436 -2.44 -34.07 18.82
N MET A 437 -2.02 -35.29 18.48
CA MET A 437 -2.89 -36.36 17.98
C MET A 437 -2.62 -37.74 18.64
N ASP A 438 -1.68 -37.81 19.58
CA ASP A 438 -1.28 -39.07 20.26
C ASP A 438 -1.68 -39.12 21.75
N ASP A 439 -1.88 -37.97 22.41
CA ASP A 439 -2.19 -37.87 23.85
C ASP A 439 -3.71 -38.00 24.17
N ILE A 440 -4.44 -38.86 23.45
CA ILE A 440 -5.86 -39.17 23.70
C ILE A 440 -6.05 -40.58 24.29
N PHE A 441 -4.96 -41.32 24.52
CA PHE A 441 -4.97 -42.70 25.04
C PHE A 441 -3.94 -42.95 26.16
N ASP A 442 -3.86 -42.08 27.16
CA ASP A 442 -3.48 -42.55 28.50
C ASP A 442 -4.12 -41.68 29.60
N GLY A 443 -5.09 -42.24 30.30
CA GLY A 443 -5.96 -41.53 31.23
C GLY A 443 -6.34 -42.38 32.42
N HIS A 444 -5.40 -42.59 33.34
CA HIS A 444 -5.68 -43.15 34.66
C HIS A 444 -5.15 -42.25 35.78
N ASP A 445 -6.11 -41.64 36.47
CA ASP A 445 -6.18 -41.36 37.91
C ASP A 445 -4.88 -41.28 38.73
N THR A 446 -4.55 -40.08 39.23
CA THR A 446 -4.42 -39.71 40.66
C THR A 446 -3.72 -38.33 40.78
N VAL A 447 -4.37 -37.28 41.26
CA VAL A 447 -4.65 -36.95 42.68
C VAL A 447 -3.41 -36.43 43.45
N HIS A 448 -3.31 -35.09 43.47
CA HIS A 448 -2.95 -34.22 44.61
C HIS A 448 -1.48 -33.87 45.00
N LEU A 449 -1.33 -32.56 45.26
CA LEU A 449 -0.57 -31.85 46.32
C LEU A 449 0.94 -31.50 46.17
N VAL A 450 1.16 -30.18 46.28
CA VAL A 450 2.35 -29.40 46.70
C VAL A 450 1.90 -28.66 47.99
N PRO A 451 2.72 -28.22 48.99
CA PRO A 451 4.19 -28.13 49.20
C PRO A 451 4.63 -28.91 50.50
N PRO A 452 5.72 -28.64 51.30
CA PRO A 452 6.78 -27.60 51.24
C PRO A 452 8.26 -28.01 51.55
N THR A 453 9.17 -27.05 51.37
CA THR A 453 10.55 -26.96 51.95
C THR A 453 10.50 -26.50 53.43
N PRO A 454 11.56 -26.53 54.29
CA PRO A 454 13.03 -26.48 54.07
C PRO A 454 13.82 -27.44 55.04
N PRO A 455 15.06 -27.23 55.58
CA PRO A 455 16.15 -26.26 55.31
C PRO A 455 17.61 -26.81 55.21
N ARG A 456 18.51 -25.86 54.88
CA ARG A 456 20.00 -25.79 54.90
C ARG A 456 20.84 -26.86 55.65
N GLY A 457 21.96 -27.24 55.03
CA GLY A 457 23.16 -27.78 55.70
C GLY A 457 24.42 -27.73 54.80
N SER A 458 25.57 -27.32 55.36
CA SER A 458 26.92 -27.28 54.76
C SER A 458 27.98 -27.20 55.89
N PRO A 459 29.30 -27.36 55.68
CA PRO A 459 30.06 -27.76 54.48
C PRO A 459 31.02 -28.97 54.72
N GLY A 460 31.76 -29.43 53.69
CA GLY A 460 32.83 -30.43 53.85
C GLY A 460 33.73 -30.61 52.60
N SER A 461 35.03 -30.83 52.81
CA SER A 461 36.09 -31.11 51.82
C SER A 461 37.18 -31.99 52.49
N PRO A 462 38.33 -32.38 51.88
CA PRO A 462 38.80 -32.30 50.47
C PRO A 462 39.49 -33.62 49.96
N ARG A 463 40.16 -33.58 48.78
CA ARG A 463 41.24 -34.50 48.27
C ARG A 463 40.80 -35.93 47.85
N ASP A 464 41.45 -36.69 46.95
CA ASP A 464 42.61 -36.52 46.02
C ASP A 464 42.61 -37.68 44.94
N VAL A 465 43.66 -37.79 44.11
CA VAL A 465 44.15 -38.98 43.32
C VAL A 465 43.41 -39.35 41.96
N PRO A 466 44.00 -40.11 40.98
CA PRO A 466 44.84 -39.55 39.90
C PRO A 466 44.59 -40.05 38.42
N ARG A 467 45.58 -39.82 37.53
CA ARG A 467 45.63 -40.04 36.06
C ARG A 467 45.89 -41.49 35.56
N SER A 468 45.21 -41.87 34.44
CA SER A 468 45.67 -42.61 33.20
C SER A 468 46.41 -43.98 33.30
N PRO A 469 46.29 -44.92 32.31
CA PRO A 469 47.06 -44.78 31.03
C PRO A 469 46.53 -45.48 29.73
N ARG A 470 46.94 -44.91 28.57
CA ARG A 470 47.37 -45.48 27.25
C ARG A 470 46.62 -46.63 26.49
N GLY A 471 46.49 -46.44 25.17
CA GLY A 471 46.36 -47.48 24.12
C GLY A 471 45.70 -46.95 22.81
N VAL A 472 46.40 -46.39 21.81
CA VAL A 472 47.06 -47.06 20.65
C VAL A 472 46.03 -47.77 19.74
N SER A 473 45.81 -47.50 18.44
CA SER A 473 46.40 -46.57 17.43
C SER A 473 45.30 -46.19 16.38
N ARG A 474 45.47 -45.57 15.20
CA ARG A 474 46.61 -45.26 14.28
C ARG A 474 46.27 -44.04 13.37
N SER A 475 47.10 -43.76 12.36
CA SER A 475 47.00 -42.76 11.26
C SER A 475 47.93 -43.25 10.10
N PRO A 476 48.19 -42.60 8.93
CA PRO A 476 47.84 -41.25 8.44
C PRO A 476 47.56 -41.09 6.90
N ARG A 477 47.65 -39.83 6.41
CA ARG A 477 47.94 -39.29 5.04
C ARG A 477 46.77 -38.64 4.28
N ASP A 478 46.92 -37.53 3.53
CA ASP A 478 47.97 -36.46 3.46
C ASP A 478 47.42 -35.19 2.74
N VAL A 479 48.16 -34.05 2.78
CA VAL A 479 47.72 -32.68 2.38
C VAL A 479 48.86 -31.87 1.70
N PRO A 480 48.71 -31.36 0.45
CA PRO A 480 48.36 -29.93 0.17
C PRO A 480 47.33 -29.76 -0.99
N ARG A 481 46.73 -28.60 -1.36
CA ARG A 481 46.87 -27.12 -1.15
C ARG A 481 47.61 -26.33 -2.26
N CYS A 482 47.01 -25.19 -2.68
CA CYS A 482 47.53 -24.10 -3.54
C CYS A 482 47.70 -24.37 -5.06
N ALA A 483 47.76 -23.40 -5.99
CA ALA A 483 47.16 -22.04 -6.11
C ALA A 483 47.49 -21.43 -7.51
N ALA A 484 46.72 -20.40 -7.92
CA ALA A 484 47.08 -19.32 -8.87
C ALA A 484 46.98 -19.51 -10.41
N ASN A 485 46.68 -18.36 -11.05
CA ASN A 485 46.86 -17.92 -12.44
C ASN A 485 45.86 -18.32 -13.55
N SER A 486 45.03 -17.34 -13.92
CA SER A 486 44.49 -17.06 -15.27
C SER A 486 45.62 -16.60 -16.23
N PRO A 487 45.39 -16.27 -17.53
CA PRO A 487 44.14 -16.23 -18.32
C PRO A 487 44.21 -16.93 -19.71
N GLY A 488 43.08 -17.01 -20.42
CA GLY A 488 43.07 -17.39 -21.85
C GLY A 488 41.72 -17.85 -22.42
N THR A 489 41.05 -16.98 -23.19
CA THR A 489 39.98 -17.31 -24.15
C THR A 489 40.57 -17.91 -25.45
N PRO A 490 39.77 -18.35 -26.44
CA PRO A 490 38.46 -19.05 -26.42
C PRO A 490 38.49 -20.34 -27.29
N ARG A 491 37.38 -21.11 -27.34
CA ARG A 491 36.74 -21.64 -28.58
C ARG A 491 35.64 -22.69 -28.34
N ASP A 492 34.57 -22.54 -29.10
CA ASP A 492 33.81 -23.55 -29.86
C ASP A 492 33.57 -24.95 -29.24
N LEU A 493 32.34 -25.20 -28.76
CA LEU A 493 31.35 -26.08 -29.41
C LEU A 493 29.97 -25.99 -28.73
#